data_AF-A0A3E4UMK3-F1
#
_entry.id   AF-A0A3E4UMK3-F1
#
_cell.length_a   1.000
_cell.length_b   1.000
_cell.length_c   1.000
_cell.angle_alpha   90.00
_cell.angle_beta   90.00
_cell.angle_gamma   90.00
#
_symmetry.space_group_name_H-M   'P 1'
#
loop_
_entity.id
_entity.type
_entity.pdbx_description
1 polymer ?
#
loop_
_entity_poly.entity_id
_entity_poly.type
_entity_poly.pdbx_seq_one_letter_code
_entity_poly.pdbx_strand_id
1 'polypeptide(L)'
;RIHETGVYLALGLEKVQIIGQYILEVLIVAMFAFIVGGRSRIHETGVYLALGLEKVQIIGQYILEVLIVAMFAFIVAYFPGRVVSDQLSDYLMKHPETEQGVAMRETSTEIGIEEGEIHVEISIEEIVMVYIIGVAIIIIATTISTFSIMHLKPRELLTKMS
;
A
#
# COMPACT_ATOMS: atom_id res chain seq x y z
N ARG A 1 -4.90 -33.64 -19.29
CA ARG A 1 -6.19 -33.13 -18.77
C ARG A 1 -6.15 -32.85 -17.26
N ILE A 2 -5.67 -33.75 -16.40
CA ILE A 2 -5.53 -33.50 -14.93
C ILE A 2 -4.41 -32.48 -14.62
N HIS A 3 -3.32 -32.49 -15.41
CA HIS A 3 -2.22 -31.52 -15.30
C HIS A 3 -2.64 -30.07 -15.62
N GLU A 4 -3.53 -29.84 -16.59
CA GLU A 4 -3.96 -28.49 -16.96
C GLU A 4 -4.83 -27.86 -15.87
N THR A 5 -5.73 -28.64 -15.26
CA THR A 5 -6.56 -28.20 -14.13
C THR A 5 -5.76 -27.85 -12.87
N GLY A 6 -4.60 -28.48 -12.63
CA GLY A 6 -3.70 -28.12 -11.53
C GLY A 6 -3.01 -26.78 -11.74
N VAL A 7 -2.61 -26.48 -12.97
CA VAL A 7 -1.95 -25.21 -13.35
C VAL A 7 -2.91 -24.02 -13.23
N TYR A 8 -4.17 -24.16 -13.62
CA TYR A 8 -5.18 -23.10 -13.43
C TYR A 8 -5.49 -22.85 -11.95
N LEU A 9 -5.42 -23.88 -11.10
CA LEU A 9 -5.64 -23.75 -9.66
C LEU A 9 -4.45 -23.05 -8.97
N ALA A 10 -3.21 -23.38 -9.37
CA ALA A 10 -1.99 -22.74 -8.89
C ALA A 10 -1.92 -21.25 -9.30
N LEU A 11 -2.20 -20.95 -10.57
CA LEU A 11 -2.35 -19.57 -11.07
C LEU A 11 -3.47 -18.80 -10.34
N GLY A 12 -4.55 -19.48 -9.96
CA GLY A 12 -5.62 -18.91 -9.16
C GLY A 12 -5.15 -18.55 -7.74
N LEU A 13 -4.35 -19.43 -7.12
CA LEU A 13 -3.84 -19.23 -5.77
C LEU A 13 -2.85 -18.05 -5.69
N GLU A 14 -1.91 -17.96 -6.63
CA GLU A 14 -0.95 -16.84 -6.67
C GLU A 14 -1.65 -15.49 -6.80
N LYS A 15 -2.65 -15.39 -7.68
CA LYS A 15 -3.43 -14.15 -7.85
C LYS A 15 -4.21 -13.79 -6.59
N VAL A 16 -4.77 -14.77 -5.89
CA VAL A 16 -5.47 -14.56 -4.62
C VAL A 16 -4.51 -14.10 -3.52
N GLN A 17 -3.28 -14.63 -3.49
CA GLN A 17 -2.25 -14.21 -2.53
C GLN A 17 -1.80 -12.76 -2.76
N ILE A 18 -1.52 -12.39 -4.01
CA ILE A 18 -1.14 -11.01 -4.38
C ILE A 18 -2.26 -10.03 -4.02
N ILE A 19 -3.51 -10.33 -4.40
CA ILE A 19 -4.66 -9.50 -4.06
C ILE A 19 -4.84 -9.41 -2.54
N GLY A 20 -4.65 -10.53 -1.82
CA GLY A 20 -4.72 -10.59 -0.36
C GLY A 20 -3.69 -9.68 0.31
N GLN A 21 -2.46 -9.63 -0.21
CA GLN A 21 -1.41 -8.75 0.31
C GLN A 21 -1.73 -7.27 0.08
N TYR A 22 -2.21 -6.90 -1.10
CA TYR A 22 -2.67 -5.53 -1.36
C TYR A 22 -3.83 -5.15 -0.43
N ILE A 23 -4.80 -6.04 -0.21
CA ILE A 23 -5.92 -5.79 0.72
C ILE A 23 -5.40 -5.56 2.14
N LEU A 24 -4.41 -6.33 2.59
CA LEU A 24 -3.82 -6.17 3.92
C LEU A 24 -3.13 -4.82 4.09
N GLU A 25 -2.35 -4.38 3.10
CA GLU A 25 -1.73 -3.05 3.11
C GLU A 25 -2.77 -1.94 3.18
N VAL A 26 -3.84 -2.02 2.38
CA VAL A 26 -4.94 -1.06 2.41
C VAL A 26 -5.61 -1.03 3.79
N LEU A 27 -5.85 -2.20 4.40
CA LEU A 27 -6.46 -2.30 5.72
C LEU A 27 -5.60 -1.66 6.81
N ILE A 28 -4.29 -1.88 6.79
CA ILE A 28 -3.35 -1.30 7.76
C ILE A 28 -3.35 0.23 7.64
N VAL A 29 -3.23 0.76 6.42
CA VAL A 29 -3.23 2.22 6.18
C VAL A 29 -4.57 2.84 6.57
N ALA A 30 -5.69 2.23 6.20
CA ALA A 30 -7.02 2.70 6.57
C ALA A 30 -7.25 2.67 8.08
N MET A 31 -6.81 1.61 8.76
CA MET A 31 -6.93 1.47 10.22
C MET A 31 -6.06 2.50 10.95
N PHE A 32 -4.82 2.72 10.50
CA PHE A 32 -3.95 3.76 11.04
C PHE A 32 -4.56 5.15 10.87
N ALA A 33 -5.05 5.47 9.67
CA ALA A 33 -5.74 6.73 9.38
C ALA A 33 -6.98 6.95 10.25
N PHE A 34 -7.77 5.88 10.50
CA PHE A 34 -8.94 5.93 11.37
C PHE A 34 -8.57 6.18 12.84
N ILE A 35 -7.57 5.47 13.38
CA ILE A 35 -7.14 5.58 14.78
C ILE A 35 -6.58 6.97 15.08
N VAL A 36 -5.70 7.48 14.22
CA VAL A 36 -5.11 8.83 14.38
C VAL A 36 -6.16 9.90 14.10
N GLY A 37 -7.05 9.67 13.14
CA GLY A 37 -8.05 10.63 12.71
C GLY A 37 -9.18 10.88 13.71
N GLY A 38 -9.62 9.87 14.44
CA GLY A 38 -10.79 9.97 15.31
C GLY A 38 -10.67 10.97 16.48
N ARG A 39 -9.46 11.32 16.91
CA ARG A 39 -9.25 12.27 18.04
C ARG A 39 -8.74 13.65 17.62
N SER A 40 -7.84 13.75 16.64
CA SER A 40 -7.28 15.05 16.21
C SER A 40 -8.20 15.79 15.24
N ARG A 41 -8.82 15.07 14.29
CA ARG A 41 -9.55 15.69 13.17
C ARG A 41 -10.88 16.30 13.58
N ILE A 42 -11.50 15.85 14.66
CA ILE A 42 -12.75 16.46 15.16
C ILE A 42 -12.49 17.89 15.64
N HIS A 43 -11.38 18.10 16.37
CA HIS A 43 -11.01 19.43 16.87
C HIS A 43 -10.50 20.33 15.74
N GLU A 44 -9.64 19.80 14.85
CA GLU A 44 -9.12 20.54 13.69
C GLU A 44 -10.19 20.91 12.67
N THR A 45 -11.08 19.96 12.33
CA THR A 45 -12.22 20.24 11.43
C THR A 45 -13.14 21.29 12.03
N GLY A 46 -13.33 21.29 13.36
CA GLY A 46 -14.04 22.33 14.09
C GLY A 46 -13.37 23.72 13.98
N VAL A 47 -12.04 23.79 14.11
CA VAL A 47 -11.26 25.02 13.94
C VAL A 47 -11.31 25.51 12.48
N TYR A 48 -11.12 24.63 11.49
CA TYR A 48 -11.15 25.03 10.08
C TYR A 48 -12.53 25.51 9.61
N LEU A 49 -13.61 24.88 10.07
CA LEU A 49 -14.96 25.42 9.83
C LEU A 49 -15.18 26.76 10.54
N ALA A 50 -14.65 26.96 11.75
CA ALA A 50 -14.74 28.24 12.47
C ALA A 50 -13.94 29.36 11.79
N LEU A 51 -12.88 29.02 11.04
CA LEU A 51 -12.12 29.93 10.18
C LEU A 51 -12.80 30.21 8.82
N GLY A 52 -13.96 29.59 8.54
CA GLY A 52 -14.73 29.80 7.32
C GLY A 52 -14.25 29.01 6.11
N LEU A 53 -13.40 27.98 6.30
CA LEU A 53 -12.93 27.13 5.21
C LEU A 53 -14.01 26.13 4.78
N GLU A 54 -14.07 25.86 3.48
CA GLU A 54 -15.01 24.92 2.90
C GLU A 54 -14.58 23.46 3.18
N LYS A 55 -15.56 22.55 3.30
CA LYS A 55 -15.32 21.13 3.58
C LYS A 55 -14.36 20.46 2.58
N VAL A 56 -14.39 20.89 1.32
CA VAL A 56 -13.50 20.38 0.26
C VAL A 56 -12.04 20.77 0.51
N GLN A 57 -11.78 21.96 1.04
CA GLN A 57 -10.43 22.42 1.37
C GLN A 57 -9.82 21.59 2.50
N ILE A 58 -10.63 21.24 3.50
CA ILE A 58 -10.22 20.38 4.62
C ILE A 58 -9.90 18.96 4.13
N ILE A 59 -10.73 18.40 3.26
CA ILE A 59 -10.46 17.09 2.62
C ILE A 59 -9.16 17.14 1.81
N GLY A 60 -8.97 18.20 1.01
CA GLY A 60 -7.77 18.40 0.20
C GLY A 60 -6.49 18.45 1.03
N GLN A 61 -6.50 19.14 2.18
CA GLN A 61 -5.37 19.18 3.10
C GLN A 61 -5.03 17.79 3.66
N TYR A 62 -6.05 17.03 4.10
CA TYR A 62 -5.82 15.68 4.62
C TYR A 62 -5.28 14.72 3.56
N ILE A 63 -5.76 14.83 2.32
CA ILE A 63 -5.20 14.06 1.19
C ILE A 63 -3.73 14.46 0.98
N LEU A 64 -3.41 15.75 0.97
CA LEU A 64 -2.05 16.25 0.78
C LEU A 64 -1.10 15.74 1.88
N GLU A 65 -1.52 15.77 3.13
CA GLU A 65 -0.74 15.27 4.26
C GLU A 65 -0.37 13.79 4.10
N VAL A 66 -1.35 12.96 3.75
CA VAL A 66 -1.13 11.52 3.54
C VAL A 66 -0.24 11.27 2.31
N LEU A 67 -0.38 12.06 1.24
CA LEU A 67 0.49 11.97 0.06
C LEU A 67 1.95 12.32 0.38
N ILE A 68 2.18 13.35 1.20
CA ILE A 68 3.53 13.73 1.64
C ILE A 68 4.15 12.58 2.46
N VAL A 69 3.41 12.03 3.42
CA VAL A 69 3.87 10.89 4.23
C VAL A 69 4.16 9.66 3.35
N ALA A 70 3.29 9.35 2.39
CA ALA A 70 3.48 8.24 1.46
C ALA A 70 4.75 8.42 0.62
N MET A 71 5.01 9.62 0.11
CA MET A 71 6.25 9.93 -0.62
C MET A 71 7.50 9.64 0.21
N PHE A 72 7.55 10.09 1.47
CA PHE A 72 8.68 9.78 2.36
C PHE A 72 8.77 8.29 2.70
N ALA A 73 7.62 7.62 2.91
CA ALA A 73 7.58 6.20 3.19
C ALA A 73 8.16 5.36 2.04
N PHE A 74 7.84 5.68 0.78
CA PHE A 74 8.41 5.01 -0.39
C PHE A 74 9.94 5.14 -0.44
N ILE A 75 10.47 6.33 -0.16
CA ILE A 75 11.92 6.57 -0.13
C ILE A 75 12.58 5.73 0.95
N VAL A 76 11.99 5.69 2.15
CA VAL A 76 12.53 4.91 3.28
C VAL A 76 12.41 3.40 3.04
N ALA A 77 11.33 2.94 2.41
CA ALA A 77 11.08 1.53 2.13
C ALA A 77 12.09 0.91 1.15
N TYR A 78 12.73 1.71 0.30
CA TYR A 78 13.74 1.24 -0.65
C TYR A 78 14.93 0.53 0.04
N PHE A 79 15.37 1.03 1.19
CA PHE A 79 16.52 0.48 1.92
C PHE A 79 16.30 -0.96 2.41
N PRO A 80 15.27 -1.25 3.24
CA PRO A 80 15.00 -2.62 3.66
C PRO A 80 14.54 -3.51 2.49
N GLY A 81 13.84 -2.95 1.50
CA GLY A 81 13.44 -3.68 0.29
C GLY A 81 14.62 -4.32 -0.42
N ARG A 82 15.68 -3.54 -0.69
CA ARG A 82 16.93 -4.06 -1.29
C ARG A 82 17.52 -5.20 -0.47
N VAL A 83 17.72 -4.99 0.84
CA VAL A 83 18.34 -5.99 1.71
C VAL A 83 17.55 -7.30 1.76
N VAL A 84 16.22 -7.22 1.82
CA VAL A 84 15.35 -8.40 1.85
C VAL A 84 15.34 -9.11 0.49
N SER A 85 15.31 -8.36 -0.62
CA SER A 85 15.37 -8.90 -1.97
C SER A 85 16.67 -9.66 -2.23
N ASP A 86 17.81 -9.11 -1.79
CA ASP A 86 19.12 -9.75 -1.96
C ASP A 86 19.18 -11.06 -1.17
N GLN A 87 18.73 -11.06 0.09
CA GLN A 87 18.67 -12.27 0.92
C GLN A 87 17.74 -13.34 0.34
N LEU A 88 16.58 -12.93 -0.17
CA LEU A 88 15.61 -13.84 -0.77
C LEU A 88 16.15 -14.44 -2.08
N SER A 89 16.80 -13.63 -2.91
CA SER A 89 17.47 -14.07 -4.13
C SER A 89 18.51 -15.15 -3.83
N ASP A 90 19.42 -14.84 -2.90
CA ASP A 90 20.51 -15.72 -2.48
C ASP A 90 19.98 -17.05 -1.94
N TYR A 91 18.87 -17.00 -1.18
CA TYR A 91 18.23 -18.19 -0.63
C TYR A 91 17.64 -19.07 -1.72
N LEU A 92 16.91 -18.49 -2.69
CA LEU A 92 16.26 -19.22 -3.78
C LEU A 92 17.28 -19.82 -4.76
N MET A 93 18.38 -19.12 -5.05
CA MET A 93 19.48 -19.66 -5.89
C MET A 93 20.18 -20.86 -5.23
N LYS A 94 20.29 -20.88 -3.90
CA LYS A 94 20.92 -21.96 -3.14
C LYS A 94 20.01 -23.19 -2.95
N HIS A 95 18.70 -23.06 -3.21
CA HIS A 95 17.71 -24.13 -3.07
C HIS A 95 16.91 -24.35 -4.37
N PRO A 96 17.57 -24.81 -5.46
CA PRO A 96 16.94 -25.04 -6.76
C PRO A 96 15.90 -26.16 -6.76
N GLU A 97 15.73 -26.90 -5.66
CA GLU A 97 14.71 -27.92 -5.48
C GLU A 97 13.29 -27.36 -5.24
N THR A 98 13.17 -26.05 -4.95
CA THR A 98 11.87 -25.38 -4.80
C THR A 98 11.34 -24.90 -6.14
N GLU A 99 10.01 -24.94 -6.36
CA GLU A 99 9.39 -24.42 -7.60
C GLU A 99 9.80 -22.96 -7.87
N GLN A 100 9.88 -22.14 -6.81
CA GLN A 100 10.33 -20.76 -6.91
C GLN A 100 11.83 -20.63 -7.20
N GLY A 101 12.67 -21.54 -6.67
CA GLY A 101 14.10 -21.60 -6.95
C GLY A 101 14.41 -22.01 -8.39
N VAL A 102 13.65 -22.96 -8.96
CA VAL A 102 13.74 -23.33 -10.39
C VAL A 102 13.36 -22.14 -11.26
N ALA A 103 12.20 -21.52 -11.01
CA ALA A 103 11.72 -20.36 -11.76
C ALA A 103 12.70 -19.17 -11.69
N MET A 104 13.27 -18.92 -10.50
CA MET A 104 14.29 -17.90 -10.32
C MET A 104 15.54 -18.22 -11.15
N ARG A 105 16.02 -19.48 -11.15
CA ARG A 105 17.23 -19.86 -11.88
C ARG A 105 17.06 -19.84 -13.39
N GLU A 106 15.91 -20.27 -13.89
CA GLU A 106 15.54 -20.16 -15.32
C GLU A 106 15.50 -18.69 -15.76
N THR A 107 14.80 -17.85 -14.99
CA THR A 107 14.74 -16.39 -15.20
C THR A 107 16.14 -15.76 -15.16
N SER A 108 16.98 -16.13 -14.19
CA SER A 108 18.36 -15.63 -14.05
C SER A 108 19.23 -15.98 -15.26
N THR A 109 19.06 -17.19 -15.80
CA THR A 109 19.81 -17.68 -16.96
C THR A 109 19.36 -17.01 -18.25
N GLU A 110 18.06 -16.73 -18.40
CA GLU A 110 17.50 -16.03 -19.56
C GLU A 110 17.90 -14.55 -19.61
N ILE A 111 18.04 -13.90 -18.44
CA ILE A 111 18.43 -12.49 -18.30
C ILE A 111 19.96 -12.32 -18.21
N GLY A 112 20.73 -13.42 -18.13
CA GLY A 112 22.20 -13.39 -18.10
C GLY A 112 22.80 -12.94 -16.76
N ILE A 113 22.08 -13.13 -15.65
CA ILE A 113 22.52 -12.76 -14.29
C ILE A 113 23.17 -14.00 -13.66
N GLU A 114 24.51 -14.12 -13.78
CA GLU A 114 25.25 -15.27 -13.23
C GLU A 114 25.72 -15.08 -11.77
N GLU A 115 25.66 -13.87 -11.21
CA GLU A 115 26.10 -13.62 -9.83
C GLU A 115 25.19 -12.63 -9.11
N GLY A 116 24.35 -13.13 -8.20
CA GLY A 116 23.92 -12.51 -6.93
C GLY A 116 23.24 -11.13 -6.91
N GLU A 117 23.34 -10.31 -7.96
CA GLU A 117 22.70 -9.02 -8.07
C GLU A 117 21.52 -9.16 -9.01
N ILE A 118 20.32 -9.30 -8.43
CA ILE A 118 19.12 -9.03 -9.22
C ILE A 118 19.14 -7.53 -9.52
N HIS A 119 19.73 -7.16 -10.66
CA HIS A 119 19.39 -5.93 -11.33
C HIS A 119 17.95 -6.09 -11.81
N VAL A 120 17.00 -5.89 -10.90
CA VAL A 120 15.60 -5.76 -11.28
C VAL A 120 15.57 -4.48 -12.10
N GLU A 121 15.62 -4.63 -13.42
CA GLU A 121 15.33 -3.57 -14.36
C GLU A 121 13.81 -3.37 -14.29
N ILE A 122 13.35 -2.77 -13.18
CA ILE A 122 11.94 -2.46 -12.98
C ILE A 122 11.59 -1.48 -14.09
N SER A 123 10.69 -1.91 -14.98
CA SER A 123 10.25 -1.03 -16.05
C SER A 123 9.64 0.22 -15.42
N ILE A 124 10.00 1.39 -15.93
CA ILE A 124 9.48 2.68 -15.44
C ILE A 124 7.94 2.66 -15.50
N GLU A 125 7.36 1.95 -16.47
CA GLU A 125 5.92 1.79 -16.63
C GLU A 125 5.27 1.07 -15.44
N GLU A 126 5.93 0.06 -14.86
CA GLU A 126 5.43 -0.71 -13.71
C GLU A 126 5.45 0.14 -12.44
N ILE A 127 6.53 0.89 -12.22
CA ILE A 127 6.65 1.83 -11.10
C ILE A 127 5.55 2.89 -11.19
N VAL A 128 5.33 3.45 -12.38
CA VAL A 128 4.30 4.47 -12.60
C VAL A 128 2.90 3.91 -12.35
N MET A 129 2.62 2.68 -12.81
CA MET A 129 1.31 2.07 -12.59
C MET A 129 1.03 1.81 -11.11
N VAL A 130 2.00 1.26 -10.36
CA VAL A 130 1.89 1.03 -8.92
C VAL A 130 1.70 2.35 -8.18
N TYR A 131 2.41 3.41 -8.59
CA TYR A 131 2.25 4.74 -8.02
C TYR A 131 0.84 5.31 -8.23
N ILE A 132 0.30 5.22 -9.46
CA ILE A 132 -1.05 5.70 -9.77
C ILE A 132 -2.11 4.96 -8.93
N ILE A 133 -2.00 3.64 -8.83
CA ILE A 133 -2.94 2.83 -8.03
C ILE A 133 -2.84 3.20 -6.55
N GLY A 134 -1.61 3.34 -6.02
CA GLY A 134 -1.38 3.76 -4.64
C GLY A 134 -1.99 5.12 -4.32
N VAL A 135 -1.81 6.10 -5.21
CA VAL A 135 -2.42 7.44 -5.08
C VAL A 135 -3.94 7.36 -5.11
N ALA A 136 -4.53 6.59 -6.03
CA ALA A 136 -5.98 6.42 -6.11
C ALA A 136 -6.57 5.81 -4.83
N ILE A 137 -5.89 4.80 -4.27
CA ILE A 137 -6.29 4.16 -3.01
C ILE A 137 -6.23 5.15 -1.85
N ILE A 138 -5.14 5.92 -1.74
CA ILE A 138 -4.97 6.94 -0.68
C ILE A 138 -6.12 7.94 -0.72
N ILE A 139 -6.48 8.43 -1.92
CA ILE A 139 -7.57 9.38 -2.11
C ILE A 139 -8.90 8.77 -1.64
N ILE A 140 -9.23 7.55 -2.09
CA ILE A 140 -10.48 6.88 -1.74
C ILE A 140 -10.55 6.63 -0.23
N ALA A 141 -9.51 6.06 0.36
CA ALA A 141 -9.45 5.73 1.78
C ALA A 141 -9.53 6.98 2.67
N THR A 142 -8.78 8.02 2.34
CA THR A 142 -8.78 9.29 3.10
C THR A 142 -10.12 9.99 2.98
N THR A 143 -10.75 9.95 1.80
CA THR A 143 -12.08 10.54 1.59
C THR A 143 -13.15 9.79 2.38
N ILE A 144 -13.17 8.46 2.34
CA ILE A 144 -14.12 7.63 3.11
C ILE A 144 -13.94 7.87 4.62
N SER A 145 -12.69 7.90 5.09
CA SER A 145 -12.35 8.16 6.49
C SER A 145 -12.80 9.55 6.93
N THR A 146 -12.50 10.59 6.14
CA THR A 146 -12.89 11.98 6.45
C THR A 146 -14.40 12.17 6.39
N PHE A 147 -15.08 11.53 5.43
CA PHE A 147 -16.54 11.56 5.32
C PHE A 147 -17.22 10.93 6.55
N SER A 148 -16.70 9.80 7.04
CA SER A 148 -17.19 9.16 8.26
C SER A 148 -17.09 10.09 9.48
N ILE A 149 -16.01 10.86 9.59
CA ILE A 149 -15.78 11.83 10.68
C ILE A 149 -16.73 13.04 10.57
N MET A 150 -16.91 13.61 9.36
CA MET A 150 -17.82 14.75 9.15
C MET A 150 -19.31 14.41 9.30
N HIS A 151 -19.67 13.12 9.28
CA HIS A 151 -21.03 12.65 9.54
C HIS A 151 -21.34 12.43 11.03
N LEU A 152 -20.35 12.54 11.92
CA LEU A 152 -20.58 12.55 13.37
C LEU A 152 -21.27 13.86 13.74
N LYS A 153 -22.46 13.76 14.34
CA LYS A 153 -23.28 14.93 14.70
C LYS A 153 -22.48 15.86 15.63
N PRO A 154 -22.34 17.15 15.28
CA PRO A 154 -21.73 18.18 16.15
C PRO A 154 -22.41 18.36 17.51
N ARG A 155 -23.57 17.72 17.74
CA ARG A 155 -24.44 17.96 18.90
C ARG A 155 -24.22 17.00 20.07
N GLU A 156 -23.33 16.01 19.97
CA GLU A 156 -23.01 15.14 21.13
C GLU A 156 -21.72 15.53 21.86
N LEU A 157 -20.87 16.36 21.25
CA LEU A 157 -19.65 16.86 21.90
C LEU A 157 -19.93 18.03 22.86
N LEU A 158 -20.95 18.85 22.59
CA LEU A 158 -21.31 20.00 23.42
C LEU A 158 -22.18 19.64 24.64
N THR A 159 -22.88 18.51 24.63
CA THR A 159 -23.77 18.11 25.72
C THR A 159 -23.03 17.34 26.83
N LYS A 160 -21.77 16.93 26.59
CA LYS A 160 -20.93 16.19 27.56
C LYS A 160 -20.05 17.09 28.44
N MET A 161 -20.22 18.41 28.31
CA MET A 161 -19.55 19.47 29.08
C MET A 161 -20.54 20.32 29.89
N SER A 162 -21.79 19.88 30.04
CA SER A 162 -22.74 20.45 31.02
C SER A 162 -22.99 19.47 32.15
#